data_AF-A0A6I9WE65-F1
#
_entry.id   AF-A0A6I9WE65-F1
#
_cell.length_a   1.000
_cell.length_b   1.000
_cell.length_c   1.000
_cell.angle_alpha   90.00
_cell.angle_beta   90.00
_cell.angle_gamma   90.00
#
_symmetry.space_group_name_H-M   'P 1'
#
loop_
_entity.id
_entity.type
_entity.pdbx_description
1 polymer ?
#
loop_
_entity_poly.entity_id
_entity_poly.type
_entity_poly.pdbx_seq_one_letter_code
_entity_poly.pdbx_strand_id
1 'polypeptide(L)'
;MDSAEKWHIELTVNPDDTIHLLHTLTHEIGHALGLYHSPLKDAIMYAFVPSKTFPVRLSEADVLAIQNLYGLRNKSEIAGPVTTTVATTTIATRDTGNSADLCALRRVDAVLVLENRMYVAYRHYLWSVDLNGKSYGRSLLLTDYLRFLPDNFTRLAGAYRRPSGQLVLFVDNTVYMIEYPSFELVPGWLRKLRDMNLPPNAKINAVINTNAGRTFAIYNDEIVAEIDDCSMIAVRHNSLHAIFPGIPPA
;
A
#
# COMPACT_ATOMS: atom_id res chain seq x y z
N MET A 1 -11.91 -0.57 -27.69
CA MET A 1 -11.65 0.87 -27.76
C MET A 1 -12.94 1.57 -28.11
N ASP A 2 -13.24 2.66 -27.42
CA ASP A 2 -14.44 3.45 -27.68
C ASP A 2 -14.33 4.15 -29.04
N SER A 3 -15.30 3.94 -29.91
CA SER A 3 -15.35 4.57 -31.24
C SER A 3 -15.71 6.05 -31.20
N ALA A 4 -16.18 6.55 -30.06
CA ALA A 4 -16.52 7.97 -29.88
C ALA A 4 -15.28 8.85 -29.64
N GLU A 5 -14.14 8.27 -29.26
CA GLU A 5 -12.92 9.01 -28.94
C GLU A 5 -12.09 9.37 -30.18
N LYS A 6 -11.45 10.55 -30.15
CA LYS A 6 -10.54 11.02 -31.20
C LYS A 6 -9.14 10.45 -31.00
N TRP A 7 -8.89 9.29 -31.59
CA TRP A 7 -7.62 8.58 -31.47
C TRP A 7 -6.50 9.19 -32.31
N HIS A 8 -5.40 9.57 -31.65
CA HIS A 8 -4.13 9.88 -32.30
C HIS A 8 -3.27 8.61 -32.41
N ILE A 9 -2.95 8.21 -33.64
CA ILE A 9 -2.25 6.94 -33.94
C ILE A 9 -0.77 7.12 -34.32
N GLU A 10 -0.33 8.36 -34.52
CA GLU A 10 1.05 8.64 -34.89
C GLU A 10 1.97 8.66 -33.66
N LEU A 11 3.24 8.30 -33.84
CA LEU A 11 4.27 8.32 -32.79
C LEU A 11 4.84 9.73 -32.60
N THR A 12 3.94 10.71 -32.47
CA THR A 12 4.22 12.14 -32.31
C THR A 12 3.43 12.70 -31.14
N VAL A 13 3.72 13.94 -30.74
CA VAL A 13 2.91 14.67 -29.77
C VAL A 13 1.48 14.78 -30.30
N ASN A 14 0.51 14.46 -29.45
CA ASN A 14 -0.90 14.49 -29.81
C ASN A 14 -1.35 15.93 -30.07
N PRO A 15 -2.18 16.16 -31.11
CA PRO A 15 -2.95 17.39 -31.24
C PRO A 15 -3.87 17.62 -30.03
N ASP A 16 -4.25 18.88 -29.79
CA ASP A 16 -5.26 19.22 -28.80
C ASP A 16 -6.56 18.43 -29.04
N ASP A 17 -7.24 18.05 -27.96
CA ASP A 17 -8.50 17.28 -28.01
C ASP A 17 -8.38 15.89 -28.66
N THR A 18 -7.19 15.27 -28.60
CA THR A 18 -6.97 13.88 -29.04
C THR A 18 -6.37 13.00 -27.95
N ILE A 19 -6.70 11.71 -27.98
CA ILE A 19 -6.18 10.70 -27.07
C ILE A 19 -5.12 9.86 -27.79
N HIS A 20 -3.92 9.77 -27.22
CA HIS A 20 -2.84 8.95 -27.80
C HIS A 20 -3.17 7.47 -27.67
N LEU A 21 -3.43 6.81 -28.80
CA LEU A 21 -3.85 5.41 -28.82
C LEU A 21 -2.80 4.49 -28.20
N LEU A 22 -1.51 4.79 -28.38
CA LEU A 22 -0.43 3.99 -27.80
C LEU A 22 -0.45 4.03 -26.26
N HIS A 23 -0.73 5.20 -25.67
CA HIS A 23 -0.82 5.34 -24.22
C HIS A 23 -1.97 4.49 -23.67
N THR A 24 -3.17 4.65 -24.24
CA THR A 24 -4.35 3.88 -23.82
C THR A 24 -4.16 2.39 -24.04
N LEU A 25 -3.63 1.96 -25.20
CA LEU A 25 -3.32 0.55 -25.42
C LEU A 25 -2.32 0.01 -24.39
N THR A 26 -1.30 0.77 -24.03
CA THR A 26 -0.32 0.33 -23.03
C THR A 26 -0.97 0.16 -21.64
N HIS A 27 -1.89 1.05 -21.26
CA HIS A 27 -2.70 0.92 -20.04
C HIS A 27 -3.59 -0.34 -20.07
N GLU A 28 -4.36 -0.54 -21.13
CA GLU A 28 -5.24 -1.71 -21.28
C GLU A 28 -4.46 -3.03 -21.32
N ILE A 29 -3.29 -3.04 -21.95
CA ILE A 29 -2.37 -4.19 -21.91
C ILE A 29 -1.92 -4.47 -20.49
N GLY A 30 -1.64 -3.43 -19.68
CA GLY A 30 -1.33 -3.61 -18.26
C GLY A 30 -2.45 -4.33 -17.51
N HIS A 31 -3.72 -3.95 -17.72
CA HIS A 31 -4.87 -4.68 -17.17
C HIS A 31 -4.95 -6.12 -17.65
N ALA A 32 -4.73 -6.36 -18.96
CA ALA A 32 -4.69 -7.71 -19.51
C ALA A 32 -3.55 -8.57 -18.92
N LEU A 33 -2.47 -7.93 -18.48
CA LEU A 33 -1.34 -8.54 -17.75
C LEU A 33 -1.56 -8.60 -16.23
N GLY A 34 -2.75 -8.27 -15.73
CA GLY A 34 -3.10 -8.38 -14.31
C GLY A 34 -2.66 -7.20 -13.43
N LEU A 35 -2.21 -6.09 -14.03
CA LEU A 35 -2.01 -4.85 -13.30
C LEU A 35 -3.35 -4.18 -13.00
N TYR A 36 -3.46 -3.63 -11.79
CA TYR A 36 -4.56 -2.76 -11.41
C TYR A 36 -4.14 -1.31 -11.59
N HIS A 37 -5.09 -0.39 -11.41
CA HIS A 37 -4.78 1.02 -11.47
C HIS A 37 -3.66 1.38 -10.48
N SER A 38 -2.64 2.07 -10.99
CA SER A 38 -1.61 2.69 -10.18
C SER A 38 -2.15 4.01 -9.63
N PRO A 39 -1.78 4.37 -8.40
CA PRO A 39 -2.18 5.66 -7.84
C PRO A 39 -1.30 6.82 -8.30
N LEU A 40 -0.14 6.51 -8.89
CA LEU A 40 0.82 7.52 -9.29
C LEU A 40 0.42 8.13 -10.63
N LYS A 41 0.24 9.46 -10.68
CA LYS A 41 -0.17 10.21 -11.90
C LYS A 41 0.76 10.04 -13.09
N ASP A 42 2.02 9.70 -12.83
CA ASP A 42 3.05 9.45 -13.85
C ASP A 42 3.09 7.99 -14.32
N ALA A 43 2.31 7.10 -13.72
CA ALA A 43 2.23 5.70 -14.10
C ALA A 43 1.26 5.48 -15.28
N ILE A 44 1.62 4.57 -16.19
CA ILE A 44 0.76 4.19 -17.30
C ILE A 44 -0.56 3.60 -16.81
N MET A 45 -0.52 2.92 -15.66
CA MET A 45 -1.70 2.35 -15.02
C MET A 45 -2.53 3.38 -14.23
N TYR A 46 -2.24 4.68 -14.29
CA TYR A 46 -3.09 5.69 -13.64
C TYR A 46 -4.51 5.69 -14.23
N ALA A 47 -5.53 5.73 -13.37
CA ALA A 47 -6.93 5.54 -13.77
C ALA A 47 -7.50 6.66 -14.68
N PHE A 48 -6.85 7.82 -14.71
CA PHE A 48 -7.29 8.96 -15.52
C PHE A 48 -6.25 9.29 -16.59
N VAL A 49 -6.69 9.65 -17.79
CA VAL A 49 -5.79 10.03 -18.88
C VAL A 49 -5.08 11.34 -18.50
N PRO A 50 -3.74 11.37 -18.37
CA PRO A 50 -3.01 12.59 -18.03
C PRO A 50 -3.03 13.58 -19.20
N SER A 51 -2.82 14.87 -18.92
CA SER A 51 -2.78 15.92 -19.95
C SER A 51 -1.65 15.75 -20.95
N LYS A 52 -0.60 15.00 -20.60
CA LYS A 52 0.53 14.67 -21.47
C LYS A 52 0.73 13.16 -21.50
N THR A 53 0.41 12.55 -22.64
CA THR A 53 0.50 11.10 -22.85
C THR A 53 1.64 10.69 -23.80
N PHE A 54 2.37 11.66 -24.36
CA PHE A 54 3.53 11.44 -25.23
C PHE A 54 4.80 12.17 -24.74
N PRO A 55 6.01 11.55 -24.84
CA PRO A 55 6.26 10.16 -25.24
C PRO A 55 5.75 9.18 -24.18
N VAL A 56 5.21 8.03 -24.62
CA VAL A 56 4.80 6.96 -23.70
C VAL A 56 6.02 6.43 -22.97
N ARG A 57 5.99 6.50 -21.64
CA ARG A 57 7.04 6.00 -20.75
C ARG A 57 6.41 5.22 -19.63
N LEU A 58 7.05 4.11 -19.26
CA LEU A 58 6.71 3.38 -18.05
C LEU A 58 7.35 4.10 -16.87
N SER A 59 6.57 4.39 -15.84
CA SER A 59 7.09 4.83 -14.55
C SER A 59 7.84 3.68 -13.88
N GLU A 60 8.67 4.01 -12.91
CA GLU A 60 9.31 3.00 -12.07
C GLU A 60 8.27 2.10 -11.37
N ALA A 61 7.13 2.66 -10.96
CA ALA A 61 6.03 1.90 -10.39
C ALA A 61 5.40 0.90 -11.39
N ASP A 62 5.26 1.27 -12.67
CA ASP A 62 4.76 0.33 -13.69
C ASP A 62 5.74 -0.84 -13.88
N VAL A 63 7.03 -0.52 -13.95
CA VAL A 63 8.11 -1.51 -14.09
C VAL A 63 8.15 -2.44 -12.88
N LEU A 64 8.10 -1.88 -11.66
CA LEU A 64 8.09 -2.65 -10.43
C LEU A 64 6.83 -3.53 -10.33
N ALA A 65 5.66 -2.98 -10.66
CA ALA A 65 4.40 -3.71 -10.61
C ALA A 65 4.37 -4.88 -11.60
N ILE A 66 4.79 -4.69 -12.85
CA ILE A 66 4.78 -5.80 -13.84
C ILE A 66 5.83 -6.86 -13.54
N GLN A 67 7.03 -6.45 -13.11
CA GLN A 67 8.09 -7.38 -12.72
C GLN A 67 7.74 -8.11 -11.41
N ASN A 68 6.86 -7.57 -10.56
CA ASN A 68 6.34 -8.29 -9.41
C ASN A 68 5.40 -9.43 -9.79
N LEU A 69 4.75 -9.35 -10.96
CA LEU A 69 3.92 -10.43 -11.48
C LEU A 69 4.73 -11.47 -12.27
N TYR A 70 5.70 -11.03 -13.07
CA TYR A 70 6.36 -11.90 -14.07
C TYR A 70 7.88 -12.06 -13.89
N GLY A 71 8.50 -11.36 -12.94
CA GLY A 71 9.94 -11.36 -12.70
C GLY A 71 10.73 -10.45 -13.64
N LEU A 72 12.06 -10.46 -13.48
CA LEU A 72 12.99 -9.68 -14.31
C LEU A 72 13.19 -10.34 -15.68
N ARG A 73 13.30 -9.50 -16.73
CA ARG A 73 13.42 -9.93 -18.13
C ARG A 73 14.70 -10.71 -18.44
N ASN A 74 15.77 -10.49 -17.68
CA ASN A 74 17.03 -11.21 -17.84
C ASN A 74 17.31 -12.04 -16.58
N LYS A 75 17.11 -13.36 -16.65
CA LYS A 75 17.49 -14.32 -15.60
C LYS A 75 19.02 -14.48 -15.40
N SER A 76 19.85 -13.58 -15.95
CA SER A 76 21.31 -13.78 -16.06
C SER A 76 22.19 -12.65 -15.50
N GLU A 77 21.70 -11.86 -14.55
CA GLU A 77 22.57 -10.92 -13.81
C GLU A 77 22.61 -11.11 -12.29
N ILE A 78 22.14 -12.26 -11.77
CA ILE A 78 22.63 -12.80 -10.50
C ILE A 78 22.73 -14.33 -10.63
N ALA A 79 23.77 -14.80 -11.31
CA ALA A 79 24.14 -16.20 -11.29
C ALA A 79 24.87 -16.51 -9.99
N GLY A 80 24.20 -17.25 -9.11
CA GLY A 80 24.84 -18.17 -8.19
C GLY A 80 24.06 -19.48 -8.25
N PRO A 81 24.67 -20.62 -8.65
CA PRO A 81 23.98 -21.89 -8.67
C PRO A 81 23.88 -22.38 -7.23
N VAL A 82 22.70 -22.37 -6.64
CA VAL A 82 22.49 -23.14 -5.40
C VAL A 82 21.93 -24.49 -5.79
N THR A 83 22.85 -25.41 -6.06
CA THR A 83 22.61 -26.84 -6.08
C THR A 83 21.96 -27.23 -4.75
N THR A 84 20.72 -27.73 -4.82
CA THR A 84 20.03 -28.33 -3.69
C THR A 84 20.86 -29.48 -3.14
N THR A 85 21.52 -29.26 -2.00
CA THR A 85 21.97 -30.35 -1.13
C THR A 85 21.31 -30.14 0.21
N VAL A 86 20.42 -31.07 0.56
CA VAL A 86 19.75 -31.13 1.86
C VAL A 86 20.81 -31.39 2.92
N ALA A 87 21.02 -30.41 3.80
CA ALA A 87 21.70 -30.61 5.08
C ALA A 87 21.04 -29.73 6.14
N THR A 88 20.25 -30.39 6.99
CA THR A 88 19.62 -29.85 8.19
C THR A 88 20.69 -29.38 9.17
N THR A 89 20.80 -28.08 9.42
CA THR A 89 21.33 -27.59 10.70
C THR A 89 20.75 -26.22 11.05
N THR A 90 20.01 -26.19 12.14
CA THR A 90 19.58 -25.02 12.90
C THR A 90 20.78 -24.19 13.35
N ILE A 91 20.84 -22.91 12.96
CA ILE A 91 21.38 -21.81 13.78
C ILE A 91 20.88 -20.48 13.20
N ALA A 92 20.42 -19.62 14.11
CA ALA A 92 19.88 -18.30 13.85
C ALA A 92 20.88 -17.40 13.10
N THR A 93 20.49 -16.90 11.93
CA THR A 93 21.24 -15.89 11.20
C THR A 93 20.65 -14.51 11.42
N ARG A 94 21.55 -13.62 11.83
CA ARG A 94 21.37 -12.18 11.96
C ARG A 94 20.87 -11.54 10.67
N ASP A 95 20.01 -10.57 10.90
CA ASP A 95 19.49 -9.53 10.00
C ASP A 95 20.62 -8.93 9.13
N THR A 96 20.66 -9.31 7.86
CA THR A 96 21.42 -8.61 6.81
C THR A 96 20.42 -8.12 5.76
N GLY A 97 20.26 -6.80 5.68
CA GLY A 97 19.24 -6.13 4.90
C GLY A 97 19.43 -6.26 3.40
N ASN A 98 18.77 -7.26 2.81
CA ASN A 98 18.51 -7.31 1.38
C ASN A 98 17.16 -7.99 1.16
N SER A 99 16.14 -7.22 0.76
CA SER A 99 14.75 -7.65 0.50
C SER A 99 14.20 -8.59 1.58
N ALA A 100 13.61 -8.03 2.65
CA ALA A 100 12.94 -8.84 3.66
C ALA A 100 11.93 -9.78 2.98
N ASP A 101 12.13 -11.09 3.14
CA ASP A 101 11.15 -12.05 2.68
C ASP A 101 9.94 -11.98 3.63
N LEU A 102 8.74 -11.81 3.08
CA LEU A 102 7.51 -11.71 3.85
C LEU A 102 7.31 -12.94 4.75
N CYS A 103 7.67 -14.14 4.26
CA CYS A 103 7.57 -15.39 5.03
C CYS A 103 8.61 -15.50 6.16
N ALA A 104 9.71 -14.74 6.11
CA ALA A 104 10.70 -14.70 7.17
C ALA A 104 10.31 -13.73 8.32
N LEU A 105 9.30 -12.89 8.11
CA LEU A 105 8.85 -11.93 9.12
C LEU A 105 8.13 -12.64 10.26
N ARG A 106 8.58 -12.37 11.48
CA ARG A 106 7.92 -12.84 12.72
C ARG A 106 6.79 -11.91 13.16
N ARG A 107 6.84 -10.65 12.73
CA ARG A 107 5.92 -9.57 13.08
C ARG A 107 5.81 -8.62 11.90
N VAL A 108 4.65 -7.97 11.79
CA VAL A 108 4.35 -6.95 10.79
C VAL A 108 3.86 -5.70 11.53
N ASP A 109 4.03 -4.53 10.93
CA ASP A 109 3.62 -3.26 11.55
C ASP A 109 2.17 -2.91 11.22
N ALA A 110 1.72 -3.21 10.00
CA ALA A 110 0.33 -3.03 9.61
C ALA A 110 -0.09 -4.05 8.55
N VAL A 111 -1.38 -4.37 8.55
CA VAL A 111 -2.04 -5.14 7.49
C VAL A 111 -3.28 -4.39 7.07
N LEU A 112 -3.45 -4.19 5.77
CA LEU A 112 -4.63 -3.57 5.18
C LEU A 112 -5.19 -4.48 4.10
N VAL A 113 -6.46 -4.83 4.18
CA VAL A 113 -7.15 -5.60 3.14
C VAL A 113 -8.01 -4.63 2.34
N LEU A 114 -7.75 -4.53 1.03
CA LEU A 114 -8.57 -3.78 0.09
C LEU A 114 -8.96 -4.71 -1.05
N GLU A 115 -10.28 -4.83 -1.27
CA GLU A 115 -10.83 -5.66 -2.33
C GLU A 115 -10.23 -7.09 -2.25
N ASN A 116 -9.50 -7.54 -3.27
CA ASN A 116 -8.91 -8.87 -3.31
C ASN A 116 -7.40 -8.90 -3.00
N ARG A 117 -6.88 -7.85 -2.35
CA ARG A 117 -5.46 -7.73 -2.03
C ARG A 117 -5.25 -7.45 -0.54
N MET A 118 -4.23 -8.08 0.00
CA MET A 118 -3.69 -7.78 1.33
C MET A 118 -2.38 -7.03 1.17
N TYR A 119 -2.32 -5.85 1.76
CA TYR A 119 -1.13 -5.02 1.86
C TYR A 119 -0.51 -5.25 3.23
N VAL A 120 0.72 -5.73 3.27
CA VAL A 120 1.47 -5.98 4.51
C VAL A 120 2.61 -4.98 4.57
N ALA A 121 2.72 -4.26 5.69
CA ALA A 121 3.80 -3.29 5.91
C ALA A 121 4.72 -3.75 7.03
N TYR A 122 6.02 -3.55 6.83
CA TYR A 122 7.05 -3.75 7.86
C TYR A 122 8.17 -2.73 7.67
N ARG A 123 8.43 -1.92 8.70
CA ARG A 123 9.29 -0.75 8.65
C ARG A 123 8.87 0.16 7.47
N HIS A 124 9.73 0.28 6.48
CA HIS A 124 9.53 1.12 5.30
C HIS A 124 9.07 0.32 4.08
N TYR A 125 8.90 -1.00 4.22
CA TYR A 125 8.58 -1.90 3.13
C TYR A 125 7.09 -2.26 3.09
N LEU A 126 6.59 -2.46 1.87
CA LEU A 126 5.23 -2.84 1.56
C LEU A 126 5.22 -4.06 0.63
N TRP A 127 4.42 -5.07 0.96
CA TRP A 127 4.09 -6.18 0.08
C TRP A 127 2.63 -6.13 -0.30
N SER A 128 2.32 -6.40 -1.58
CA SER A 128 0.97 -6.67 -2.04
C SER A 128 0.82 -8.17 -2.28
N VAL A 129 -0.05 -8.79 -1.49
CA VAL A 129 -0.38 -10.21 -1.57
C VAL A 129 -1.71 -10.34 -2.29
N ASP A 130 -1.73 -11.11 -3.38
CA ASP A 130 -2.98 -11.52 -4.01
C ASP A 130 -3.63 -12.63 -3.20
N LEU A 131 -4.86 -12.41 -2.74
CA LEU A 131 -5.61 -13.39 -1.95
C LEU A 131 -6.14 -14.57 -2.77
N ASN A 132 -6.30 -14.42 -4.08
CA ASN A 132 -6.76 -15.50 -4.96
C ASN A 132 -5.61 -16.42 -5.36
N GLY A 133 -4.52 -15.84 -5.87
CA GLY A 133 -3.32 -16.58 -6.27
C GLY A 133 -2.40 -17.00 -5.12
N LYS A 134 -2.60 -16.44 -3.92
CA LYS A 134 -1.73 -16.64 -2.73
C LYS A 134 -0.25 -16.36 -3.01
N SER A 135 0.02 -15.40 -3.89
CA SER A 135 1.37 -15.01 -4.30
C SER A 135 1.63 -13.56 -3.94
N TYR A 136 2.90 -13.24 -3.66
CA TYR A 136 3.36 -11.88 -3.47
C TYR A 136 4.65 -11.64 -4.26
N GLY A 137 4.79 -10.42 -4.78
CA GLY A 137 6.00 -9.96 -5.47
C GLY A 137 7.07 -9.47 -4.51
N ARG A 138 8.08 -8.78 -5.04
CA ARG A 138 9.15 -8.20 -4.22
C ARG A 138 8.61 -7.08 -3.31
N SER A 139 9.30 -6.80 -2.22
CA SER A 139 9.00 -5.65 -1.35
C SER A 139 9.18 -4.32 -2.08
N LEU A 140 8.25 -3.40 -1.91
CA LEU A 140 8.33 -2.02 -2.41
C LEU A 140 8.57 -1.06 -1.23
N LEU A 141 9.05 0.16 -1.48
CA LEU A 141 9.12 1.16 -0.41
C LEU A 141 7.77 1.86 -0.27
N LEU A 142 7.34 2.09 0.97
CA LEU A 142 6.11 2.84 1.26
C LEU A 142 6.13 4.24 0.61
N THR A 143 7.29 4.89 0.59
CA THR A 143 7.51 6.21 -0.01
C THR A 143 7.34 6.25 -1.52
N ASP A 144 7.44 5.10 -2.23
CA ASP A 144 7.21 5.05 -3.68
C ASP A 144 5.74 5.36 -4.01
N TYR A 145 4.83 4.93 -3.12
CA TYR A 145 3.38 5.13 -3.24
C TYR A 145 2.89 6.32 -2.44
N LEU A 146 3.42 6.51 -1.23
CA LEU A 146 3.02 7.53 -0.28
C LEU A 146 4.09 8.61 -0.19
N ARG A 147 4.31 9.33 -1.28
CA ARG A 147 5.40 10.33 -1.43
C ARG A 147 5.32 11.51 -0.43
N PHE A 148 4.19 11.66 0.26
CA PHE A 148 4.01 12.65 1.30
C PHE A 148 4.56 12.23 2.67
N LEU A 149 4.93 10.96 2.84
CA LEU A 149 5.52 10.49 4.08
C LEU A 149 6.92 11.07 4.26
N PRO A 150 7.27 11.56 5.46
CA PRO A 150 8.63 12.03 5.75
C PRO A 150 9.64 10.89 5.62
N ASP A 151 10.81 11.10 5.01
CA ASP A 151 11.81 10.03 4.83
C ASP A 151 12.24 9.31 6.13
N ASN A 152 12.09 9.98 7.27
CA ASN A 152 12.48 9.51 8.59
C ASN A 152 11.32 8.96 9.46
N PHE A 153 10.16 8.68 8.88
CA PHE A 153 9.08 8.02 9.62
C PHE A 153 9.55 6.67 10.17
N THR A 154 9.09 6.27 11.36
CA THR A 154 9.60 5.01 11.96
C THR A 154 8.81 3.80 11.51
N ARG A 155 7.48 3.90 11.47
CA ARG A 155 6.60 2.83 10.97
C ARG A 155 5.19 3.31 10.65
N LEU A 156 4.53 2.58 9.76
CA LEU A 156 3.07 2.58 9.60
C LEU A 156 2.47 1.61 10.63
N ALA A 157 1.87 2.15 11.70
CA ALA A 157 1.33 1.37 12.81
C ALA A 157 -0.09 0.81 12.56
N GLY A 158 -0.78 1.32 11.54
CA GLY A 158 -2.11 0.86 11.20
C GLY A 158 -2.68 1.61 10.01
N ALA A 159 -3.54 0.93 9.26
CA ALA A 159 -4.26 1.51 8.15
C ALA A 159 -5.64 0.87 8.06
N TYR A 160 -6.66 1.65 7.73
CA TYR A 160 -8.00 1.11 7.45
C TYR A 160 -8.72 1.95 6.40
N ARG A 161 -9.75 1.36 5.78
CA ARG A 161 -10.65 2.06 4.86
C ARG A 161 -11.89 2.53 5.61
N ARG A 162 -12.19 3.83 5.53
CA ARG A 162 -13.43 4.41 6.07
C ARG A 162 -14.64 4.04 5.23
N PRO A 163 -15.87 4.09 5.78
CA PRO A 163 -17.09 3.88 5.02
C PRO A 163 -17.23 4.81 3.80
N SER A 164 -16.71 6.04 3.90
CA SER A 164 -16.70 7.02 2.81
C SER A 164 -15.70 6.70 1.70
N GLY A 165 -14.84 5.70 1.87
CA GLY A 165 -13.93 5.20 0.85
C GLY A 165 -12.46 5.60 1.03
N GLN A 166 -12.17 6.70 1.74
CA GLN A 166 -10.80 7.13 2.03
C GLN A 166 -10.05 6.11 2.90
N LEU A 167 -8.72 6.09 2.78
CA LEU A 167 -7.87 5.35 3.72
C LEU A 167 -7.37 6.30 4.81
N VAL A 168 -7.26 5.77 6.02
CA VAL A 168 -6.67 6.46 7.16
C VAL A 168 -5.44 5.70 7.59
N LEU A 169 -4.31 6.40 7.70
CA LEU A 169 -3.00 5.84 8.02
C LEU A 169 -2.48 6.43 9.32
N PHE A 170 -2.06 5.57 10.25
CA PHE A 170 -1.43 5.95 11.50
C PHE A 170 0.07 5.74 11.36
N VAL A 171 0.82 6.84 11.20
CA VAL A 171 2.27 6.82 11.02
C VAL A 171 2.89 7.64 12.16
N ASP A 172 3.64 6.96 13.02
CA ASP A 172 4.18 7.52 14.26
C ASP A 172 3.08 8.22 15.11
N ASN A 173 3.18 9.54 15.29
CA ASN A 173 2.21 10.37 16.02
C ASN A 173 1.32 11.20 15.08
N THR A 174 1.23 10.81 13.80
CA THR A 174 0.49 11.55 12.79
C THR A 174 -0.52 10.62 12.11
N VAL A 175 -1.73 11.11 11.94
CA VAL A 175 -2.81 10.45 11.24
C VAL A 175 -3.04 11.17 9.92
N TYR A 176 -2.89 10.42 8.84
CA TYR A 176 -3.08 10.88 7.47
C TYR A 176 -4.40 10.32 6.93
N MET A 177 -5.10 11.12 6.14
CA MET A 177 -6.23 10.64 5.34
C MET A 177 -5.87 10.83 3.89
N ILE A 178 -6.05 9.77 3.11
CA ILE A 178 -5.76 9.76 1.69
C ILE A 178 -6.97 9.29 0.89
N GLU A 179 -7.11 9.84 -0.29
CA GLU A 179 -8.09 9.38 -1.27
C GLU A 179 -7.68 8.01 -1.81
N TYR A 180 -8.67 7.15 -2.07
CA TYR A 180 -8.46 5.86 -2.74
C TYR A 180 -9.34 5.83 -4.00
N PRO A 181 -8.80 5.45 -5.17
CA PRO A 181 -7.54 4.73 -5.38
C PRO A 181 -6.32 5.60 -5.72
N SER A 182 -6.35 6.92 -5.55
CA SER A 182 -5.24 7.81 -5.96
C SER A 182 -4.10 7.94 -4.93
N PHE A 183 -4.33 7.53 -3.68
CA PHE A 183 -3.40 7.65 -2.54
C PHE A 183 -2.87 9.07 -2.32
N GLU A 184 -3.60 10.08 -2.81
CA GLU A 184 -3.29 11.49 -2.58
C GLU A 184 -3.80 11.93 -1.20
N LEU A 185 -3.05 12.80 -0.53
CA LEU A 185 -3.52 13.41 0.72
C LEU A 185 -4.81 14.18 0.51
N VAL A 186 -5.77 13.96 1.40
CA VAL A 186 -6.96 14.82 1.48
C VAL A 186 -6.49 16.23 1.88
N PRO A 187 -6.73 17.25 1.05
CA PRO A 187 -6.24 18.61 1.32
C PRO A 187 -6.72 19.14 2.68
N GLY A 188 -5.79 19.65 3.49
CA GLY A 188 -6.09 20.19 4.82
C GLY A 188 -6.42 19.14 5.91
N TRP A 189 -6.41 17.85 5.56
CA TRP A 189 -6.65 16.77 6.52
C TRP A 189 -5.32 16.12 6.92
N LEU A 190 -4.72 16.68 7.96
CA LEU A 190 -3.60 16.09 8.68
C LEU A 190 -3.89 16.26 10.17
N ARG A 191 -3.75 15.20 10.96
CA ARG A 191 -4.06 15.22 12.39
C ARG A 191 -2.92 14.62 13.19
N LYS A 192 -2.71 15.13 14.40
CA LYS A 192 -1.91 14.46 15.43
C LYS A 192 -2.81 13.56 16.26
N LEU A 193 -2.23 12.60 16.98
CA LEU A 193 -3.01 11.73 17.87
C LEU A 193 -3.87 12.55 18.86
N ARG A 194 -3.35 13.67 19.37
CA ARG A 194 -4.12 14.57 20.24
C ARG A 194 -5.38 15.14 19.60
N ASP A 195 -5.35 15.43 18.31
CA ASP A 195 -6.49 15.99 17.59
C ASP A 195 -7.57 14.92 17.37
N MET A 196 -7.19 13.64 17.49
CA MET A 196 -8.04 12.46 17.44
C MET A 196 -8.53 12.02 18.82
N ASN A 197 -8.35 12.82 19.88
CA ASN A 197 -8.58 12.41 21.29
C ASN A 197 -7.74 11.20 21.75
N LEU A 198 -6.59 10.95 21.13
CA LEU A 198 -5.62 9.94 21.56
C LEU A 198 -4.46 10.59 22.33
N PRO A 199 -3.86 9.90 23.32
CA PRO A 199 -2.72 10.45 24.05
C PRO A 199 -1.57 10.80 23.09
N PRO A 200 -0.90 11.97 23.23
CA PRO A 200 0.15 12.40 22.29
C PRO A 200 1.37 11.47 22.21
N ASN A 201 1.57 10.65 23.23
CA ASN A 201 2.65 9.67 23.36
C ASN A 201 2.14 8.22 23.26
N ALA A 202 0.89 8.01 22.83
CA ALA A 202 0.35 6.68 22.63
C ALA A 202 1.14 5.96 21.54
N LYS A 203 1.62 4.76 21.85
CA LYS A 203 2.18 3.83 20.88
C LYS A 203 1.02 3.07 20.26
N ILE A 204 0.64 3.43 19.04
CA ILE A 204 -0.37 2.68 18.30
C ILE A 204 0.21 1.31 17.92
N ASN A 205 -0.50 0.24 18.29
CA ASN A 205 -0.12 -1.14 17.99
C ASN A 205 -0.81 -1.64 16.73
N ALA A 206 -2.09 -1.32 16.57
CA ALA A 206 -2.90 -1.71 15.42
C ALA A 206 -4.12 -0.78 15.30
N VAL A 207 -4.65 -0.69 14.09
CA VAL A 207 -5.96 -0.07 13.85
C VAL A 207 -6.77 -1.04 12.99
N ILE A 208 -7.98 -1.33 13.43
CA ILE A 208 -8.83 -2.35 12.83
C ILE A 208 -10.23 -1.79 12.57
N ASN A 209 -10.78 -2.14 11.42
CA ASN A 209 -12.20 -1.99 11.14
C ASN A 209 -12.86 -3.37 11.23
N THR A 210 -13.99 -3.44 11.92
CA THR A 210 -14.76 -4.68 12.08
C THR A 210 -15.80 -4.82 10.97
N ASN A 211 -16.26 -6.05 10.71
CA ASN A 211 -17.35 -6.29 9.77
C ASN A 211 -18.67 -5.59 10.15
N ALA A 212 -18.84 -5.20 11.42
CA ALA A 212 -19.94 -4.38 11.91
C ALA A 212 -19.78 -2.88 11.57
N GLY A 213 -18.72 -2.50 10.86
CA GLY A 213 -18.43 -1.12 10.47
C GLY A 213 -17.84 -0.25 11.58
N ARG A 214 -17.43 -0.84 12.71
CA ARG A 214 -16.80 -0.10 13.83
C ARG A 214 -15.29 -0.11 13.71
N THR A 215 -14.68 1.04 13.99
CA THR A 215 -13.23 1.24 13.91
C THR A 215 -12.62 1.36 15.31
N PHE A 216 -11.51 0.65 15.53
CA PHE A 216 -10.80 0.64 16.80
C PHE A 216 -9.29 0.85 16.60
N ALA A 217 -8.69 1.71 17.41
CA ALA A 217 -7.24 1.81 17.56
C ALA A 217 -6.81 1.13 18.86
N ILE A 218 -5.89 0.17 18.76
CA ILE A 218 -5.25 -0.49 19.90
C ILE A 218 -3.93 0.24 20.16
N TYR A 219 -3.70 0.68 21.39
CA TYR A 219 -2.52 1.43 21.75
C TYR A 219 -2.03 1.12 23.16
N ASN A 220 -0.73 1.33 23.38
CA ASN A 220 -0.01 1.01 24.61
C ASN A 220 -0.28 -0.44 25.06
N ASP A 221 -0.36 -1.34 24.09
CA ASP A 221 -0.49 -2.79 24.24
C ASP A 221 -1.83 -3.29 24.85
N GLU A 222 -2.52 -2.48 25.66
CA GLU A 222 -3.71 -2.91 26.44
C GLU A 222 -4.94 -2.03 26.32
N ILE A 223 -4.88 -0.90 25.61
CA ILE A 223 -6.00 0.06 25.54
C ILE A 223 -6.60 0.07 24.13
N VAL A 224 -7.92 0.10 24.06
CA VAL A 224 -8.70 0.20 22.83
C VAL A 224 -9.46 1.51 22.82
N ALA A 225 -9.20 2.35 21.83
CA ALA A 225 -10.00 3.51 21.50
C ALA A 225 -10.98 3.16 20.37
N GLU A 226 -12.27 3.41 20.59
CA GLU A 226 -13.27 3.39 19.51
C GLU A 226 -13.25 4.74 18.79
N ILE A 227 -13.02 4.72 17.48
CA ILE A 227 -12.97 5.90 16.62
C ILE A 227 -14.34 6.06 15.98
N ASP A 228 -14.97 7.21 16.18
CA ASP A 228 -16.14 7.59 15.39
C ASP A 228 -15.67 8.05 14.01
N ASP A 229 -15.95 7.26 12.98
CA ASP A 229 -15.51 7.57 11.62
C ASP A 229 -16.14 8.86 11.07
N CYS A 230 -17.26 9.35 11.60
CA CYS A 230 -17.87 10.60 11.15
C CYS A 230 -17.09 11.84 11.65
N SER A 231 -16.85 11.91 12.95
CA SER A 231 -16.12 13.03 13.59
C SER A 231 -14.60 12.85 13.57
N MET A 232 -14.12 11.65 13.26
CA MET A 232 -12.71 11.27 13.26
C MET A 232 -12.01 11.53 14.59
N ILE A 233 -12.69 11.22 15.71
CA ILE A 233 -12.10 11.28 17.04
C ILE A 233 -12.40 10.00 17.82
N ALA A 234 -11.53 9.68 18.77
CA ALA A 234 -11.80 8.65 19.76
C ALA A 234 -12.96 9.11 20.67
N VAL A 235 -14.01 8.29 20.74
CA VAL A 235 -15.22 8.57 21.51
C VAL A 235 -15.30 7.75 22.79
N ARG A 236 -14.58 6.63 22.86
CA ARG A 236 -14.55 5.73 24.02
C ARG A 236 -13.19 5.06 24.14
N HIS A 237 -12.75 4.84 25.37
CA HIS A 237 -11.54 4.10 25.69
C HIS A 237 -11.89 2.94 26.64
N ASN A 238 -11.40 1.74 26.34
CA ASN A 238 -11.63 0.53 27.13
C ASN A 238 -10.34 -0.29 27.18
N SER A 239 -10.30 -1.30 28.06
CA SER A 239 -9.22 -2.29 28.00
C SER A 239 -9.42 -3.24 26.83
N LEU A 240 -8.31 -3.74 26.27
CA LEU A 240 -8.28 -4.69 25.17
C LEU A 240 -9.10 -5.94 25.48
N HIS A 241 -8.92 -6.48 26.69
CA HIS A 241 -9.63 -7.69 27.11
C HIS A 241 -11.15 -7.51 27.24
N ALA A 242 -11.63 -6.29 27.54
CA ALA A 242 -13.05 -6.02 27.66
C ALA A 242 -13.75 -5.99 26.29
N ILE A 243 -13.08 -5.49 25.24
CA ILE A 243 -13.65 -5.40 23.89
C ILE A 243 -13.37 -6.67 23.08
N PHE A 244 -12.18 -7.23 23.21
CA PHE A 244 -11.71 -8.38 22.47
C PHE A 244 -11.21 -9.48 23.43
N PRO A 245 -12.13 -10.21 24.09
CA PRO A 245 -11.75 -11.27 25.01
C PRO A 245 -10.94 -12.35 24.27
N GLY A 246 -9.82 -12.76 24.87
CA GLY A 246 -8.92 -13.76 24.32
C GLY A 246 -7.79 -13.21 23.44
N ILE A 247 -7.78 -11.93 23.10
CA ILE A 247 -6.62 -11.29 22.46
C ILE A 247 -5.58 -10.94 23.55
N PRO A 248 -4.32 -11.40 23.43
CA PRO A 248 -3.26 -11.04 24.38
C PRO A 248 -2.85 -9.57 24.19
N PRO A 249 -2.19 -8.95 25.19
CA PRO A 249 -1.58 -7.63 25.02
C PRO A 249 -0.66 -7.58 23.80
N ALA A 250 -0.69 -6.46 23.08
CA ALA A 250 -0.08 -6.28 21.75
C ALA A 250 1.40 -5.84 21.77
#